data_AF-A0A0Q6RN92-F1
#
_entry.id   AF-A0A0Q6RN92-F1
#
_cell.length_a   1.000
_cell.length_b   1.000
_cell.length_c   1.000
_cell.angle_alpha   90.00
_cell.angle_beta   90.00
_cell.angle_gamma   90.00
#
_symmetry.space_group_name_H-M   'P 1'
#
loop_
_entity.id
_entity.type
_entity.pdbx_description
1 polymer ?
#
loop_
_entity_poly.entity_id
_entity_poly.type
_entity_poly.pdbx_seq_one_letter_code
_entity_poly.pdbx_strand_id
1 'polypeptide(L)' 'MTPEDVRNLLAVLRSIDRHDIEDAGHALADEEWISFCFDPYPFFLQAPDALQVTITDIVNTRISSHG' A
#
# COMPACT_ATOMS: atom_id res chain seq x y z
N MET A 1 4.87 5.92 -16.75
CA MET A 1 4.55 4.67 -16.05
C MET A 1 4.31 3.60 -17.10
N THR A 2 5.14 2.57 -17.10
CA THR A 2 5.06 1.43 -18.02
C THR A 2 4.17 0.32 -17.43
N PRO A 3 3.69 -0.66 -18.22
CA PRO A 3 2.98 -1.83 -17.70
C PRO A 3 3.80 -2.66 -16.71
N GLU A 4 5.13 -2.56 -16.77
CA GLU A 4 6.05 -3.20 -15.83
C GLU A 4 6.07 -2.46 -14.50
N ASP A 5 6.10 -1.13 -14.52
CA ASP A 5 6.00 -0.29 -13.32
C ASP A 5 4.68 -0.53 -12.58
N VAL A 6 3.56 -0.67 -13.30
CA VAL A 6 2.24 -0.95 -12.70
C VAL A 6 2.22 -2.34 -12.05
N ARG A 7 2.79 -3.36 -12.71
CA ARG A 7 2.88 -4.71 -12.14
C ARG A 7 3.76 -4.73 -10.90
N ASN A 8 4.87 -3.99 -10.92
CA ASN A 8 5.76 -3.89 -9.77
C ASN A 8 5.08 -3.18 -8.60
N LEU A 9 4.39 -2.05 -8.85
CA LEU A 9 3.58 -1.35 -7.86
C LEU A 9 2.53 -2.27 -7.22
N LEU A 10 1.77 -3.00 -8.03
CA LEU A 10 0.75 -3.93 -7.53
C LEU A 10 1.35 -5.08 -6.72
N ALA A 11 2.53 -5.58 -7.12
CA ALA A 11 3.25 -6.60 -6.36
C ALA A 11 3.70 -6.08 -4.99
N VAL A 12 4.25 -4.87 -4.95
CA VAL A 12 4.65 -4.23 -3.69
C VAL A 12 3.43 -3.97 -2.82
N LEU A 13 2.33 -3.42 -3.35
CA LEU A 13 1.09 -3.20 -2.61
C LEU A 13 0.55 -4.49 -1.97
N ARG A 14 0.55 -5.60 -2.71
CA ARG A 14 0.12 -6.92 -2.21
C ARG A 14 1.06 -7.53 -1.18
N SER A 15 2.29 -7.01 -1.07
CA SER A 15 3.25 -7.46 -0.06
C SER A 15 3.15 -6.69 1.25
N ILE A 16 2.37 -5.60 1.32
CA ILE A 16 2.21 -4.78 2.53
C ILE A 16 1.38 -5.58 3.53
N ASP A 17 1.90 -5.76 4.73
CA ASP A 17 1.18 -6.35 5.86
C ASP A 17 0.49 -5.25 6.67
N ARG A 18 -0.55 -5.63 7.44
CA ARG A 18 -1.29 -4.69 8.29
C ARG A 18 -0.37 -3.93 9.24
N HIS A 19 0.60 -4.65 9.80
CA HIS A 19 1.55 -4.11 10.75
C HIS A 19 2.43 -3.01 10.15
N ASP A 20 2.76 -3.06 8.85
CA ASP A 20 3.52 -1.97 8.19
C ASP A 20 2.76 -0.65 8.22
N ILE A 21 1.44 -0.72 8.02
CA ILE A 21 0.55 0.46 8.00
C ILE A 21 0.34 0.97 9.43
N GLU A 22 0.19 0.06 10.39
CA GLU A 22 0.04 0.38 11.81
C GLU A 22 1.32 0.98 12.42
N ASP A 23 2.49 0.41 12.11
CA ASP A 23 3.81 0.94 12.52
C ASP A 23 4.07 2.34 11.94
N ALA A 24 3.54 2.62 10.75
CA ALA A 24 3.58 3.96 10.15
C ALA A 24 2.58 4.95 10.79
N GLY A 25 1.85 4.53 11.83
CA GLY A 25 0.97 5.38 12.63
C GLY A 25 -0.47 5.42 12.13
N HIS A 26 -0.88 4.50 11.24
CA HIS A 26 -2.25 4.43 10.75
C HIS A 26 -2.93 3.12 11.17
N ALA A 27 -3.84 3.20 12.14
CA ALA A 27 -4.65 2.05 12.55
C ALA A 27 -5.75 1.79 11.51
N LEU A 28 -5.78 0.58 10.95
CA LEU A 28 -6.85 0.14 10.06
C LEU A 28 -7.91 -0.64 10.83
N ALA A 29 -9.18 -0.41 10.54
CA ALA A 29 -10.24 -1.33 10.93
C ALA A 29 -10.11 -2.66 10.17
N ASP A 30 -10.65 -3.75 10.72
CA ASP A 30 -10.61 -5.06 10.05
C ASP A 30 -11.27 -5.02 8.66
N GLU A 31 -12.35 -4.26 8.50
CA GLU A 31 -13.08 -4.11 7.24
C GLU A 31 -12.23 -3.40 6.17
N GLU A 32 -11.45 -2.40 6.59
CA GLU A 32 -10.52 -1.68 5.72
C GLU A 32 -9.35 -2.57 5.32
N TRP A 33 -8.82 -3.34 6.27
CA TRP A 33 -7.75 -4.31 6.01
C TRP A 33 -8.20 -5.41 5.05
N ILE A 34 -9.40 -5.95 5.22
CA ILE A 34 -9.97 -6.95 4.30
C ILE A 34 -10.16 -6.35 2.90
N SER A 35 -10.65 -5.11 2.82
CA SER A 35 -10.84 -4.40 1.54
C SER A 35 -9.52 -4.17 0.83
N PHE A 36 -8.48 -3.75 1.56
CA PHE A 36 -7.12 -3.59 1.04
C PHE A 36 -6.54 -4.93 0.55
N CYS A 37 -6.68 -6.01 1.31
CA CYS A 37 -6.24 -7.35 0.90
C CYS A 37 -6.91 -7.84 -0.39
N PHE A 38 -8.21 -7.56 -0.53
CA PHE A 38 -8.99 -8.01 -1.69
C PHE A 38 -8.63 -7.24 -2.96
N ASP A 39 -8.59 -5.91 -2.90
CA ASP A 39 -8.24 -5.08 -4.05
C ASP A 39 -7.46 -3.81 -3.61
N PRO A 40 -6.12 -3.89 -3.50
CA PRO A 40 -5.33 -2.85 -2.85
C PRO A 40 -5.25 -1.55 -3.67
N TYR A 41 -5.37 -1.63 -5.00
CA TYR A 41 -5.27 -0.44 -5.86
C TYR A 41 -6.53 0.42 -5.82
N PRO A 42 -7.75 -0.12 -6.00
CA PRO A 42 -8.99 0.63 -5.76
C PRO A 42 -9.14 1.13 -4.32
N PHE A 43 -8.69 0.35 -3.33
CA PHE A 43 -8.65 0.81 -1.94
C PHE A 43 -7.73 2.02 -1.79
N PHE A 44 -6.50 1.95 -2.29
CA PHE A 44 -5.54 3.04 -2.26
C PHE A 44 -6.11 4.32 -2.89
N LEU A 45 -6.78 4.23 -4.04
CA LEU A 45 -7.39 5.40 -4.70
C LEU A 45 -8.53 6.05 -3.91
N GLN A 46 -9.21 5.29 -3.05
CA GLN A 46 -10.34 5.76 -2.24
C GLN A 46 -9.94 6.12 -0.80
N ALA A 47 -8.72 5.74 -0.39
CA ALA A 47 -8.20 5.99 0.94
C ALA A 47 -8.05 7.51 1.21
N PRO A 48 -8.18 7.97 2.46
CA PRO A 48 -7.86 9.34 2.83
C PRO A 48 -6.41 9.71 2.49
N ASP A 49 -6.14 11.00 2.23
CA ASP A 49 -4.79 11.48 1.84
C ASP A 49 -3.68 10.99 2.79
N ALA A 50 -3.95 10.98 4.10
CA ALA A 50 -2.99 10.52 5.10
C ALA A 50 -2.60 9.04 4.93
N LEU A 51 -3.57 8.19 4.58
CA LEU A 51 -3.34 6.76 4.33
C LEU A 51 -2.67 6.54 2.97
N GLN A 52 -3.01 7.33 1.95
CA GLN A 52 -2.32 7.29 0.67
C GLN A 52 -0.84 7.66 0.80
N VAL A 53 -0.52 8.71 1.56
CA VAL A 53 0.87 9.10 1.86
C VAL A 53 1.59 7.95 2.57
N THR A 54 0.97 7.37 3.59
CA THR A 54 1.52 6.24 4.36
C THR A 54 1.86 5.05 3.45
N ILE A 55 0.89 4.60 2.63
CA ILE A 55 1.09 3.48 1.69
C ILE A 55 2.19 3.82 0.67
N THR A 56 2.22 5.08 0.18
CA THR A 56 3.23 5.54 -0.78
C THR A 56 4.64 5.50 -0.19
N ASP A 57 4.83 5.91 1.07
CA ASP A 57 6.12 5.85 1.75
C ASP A 57 6.60 4.42 1.97
N ILE A 58 5.69 3.50 2.34
CA ILE A 58 5.99 2.07 2.45
C ILE A 58 6.44 1.51 1.09
N VAL A 59 5.70 1.82 0.02
CA VAL A 59 6.03 1.40 -1.35
C VAL A 59 7.39 1.94 -1.76
N ASN A 60 7.66 3.24 -1.57
CA ASN A 60 8.92 3.87 -1.94
C ASN A 60 10.10 3.26 -1.18
N THR A 61 9.94 2.96 0.11
CA THR A 61 10.97 2.31 0.93
C THR A 61 11.33 0.93 0.38
N ARG A 62 10.32 0.15 -0.03
CA ARG A 62 10.52 -1.20 -0.57
C ARG A 62 11.13 -1.21 -1.97
N ILE A 63 10.70 -0.30 -2.84
CA ILE A 63 11.28 -0.13 -4.17
C ILE A 63 12.74 0.31 -4.06
N SER A 64 13.05 1.29 -3.19
CA SER A 64 14.41 1.78 -2.99
C SER A 64 15.36 0.76 -2.39
N SER A 65 14.83 -0.21 -1.63
CA SER A 65 15.63 -1.30 -1.03
C SER A 65 15.97 -2.42 -2.01
N HIS A 66 15.37 -2.44 -3.21
CA HIS A 66 15.63 -3.40 -4.29
C HIS A 66 16.42 -2.78 -5.46
N GLY A 67 17.00 -1.59 -5.26
CA GLY A 67 17.82 -0.86 -6.25
C GLY A 67 19.32 -0.92 -5.96
#